data_AF-A0A2I8DKS5-F1
#
_entry.id   AF-A0A2I8DKS5-F1
#
_cell.length_a   1.000
_cell.length_b   1.000
_cell.length_c   1.000
_cell.angle_alpha   90.00
_cell.angle_beta   90.00
_cell.angle_gamma   90.00
#
_symmetry.space_group_name_H-M   'P 1'
#
loop_
_entity.id
_entity.type
_entity.pdbx_description
1 polymer ?
#
loop_
_entity_poly.entity_id
_entity_poly.type
_entity_poly.pdbx_seq_one_letter_code
_entity_poly.pdbx_strand_id
1 'polypeptide(L)'
;MQANAATELRDWIGQIESALGVIISATDEGAFSLYTRGDRAILIEPVRGQPALVLTGALSETDETMSANLFRALLAANVVPGMAYPSSIGLHPAEQTLILRLLWAPAQDDWRGEAFLELLAAFGMQVDALAGAIASRQIESLLAQAADLPEPALSDEVQQFI
;
A
#
# COMPACT_ATOMS: atom_id res chain seq x y z
N MET A 1 -11.61 6.45 -27.35
CA MET A 1 -10.47 7.29 -26.95
C MET A 1 -9.84 6.60 -25.76
N GLN A 2 -8.60 6.09 -25.85
CA GLN A 2 -7.96 5.41 -24.71
C GLN A 2 -7.53 6.48 -23.69
N ALA A 3 -8.07 6.41 -22.48
CA ALA A 3 -7.63 7.22 -21.35
C ALA A 3 -6.14 6.92 -21.07
N ASN A 4 -5.32 7.96 -20.94
CA ASN A 4 -3.89 7.82 -20.65
C ASN A 4 -3.62 8.31 -19.23
N ALA A 5 -3.58 7.38 -18.28
CA ALA A 5 -3.41 7.67 -16.85
C ALA A 5 -2.22 8.60 -16.57
N ALA A 6 -1.11 8.49 -17.30
CA ALA A 6 0.05 9.37 -17.10
C ALA A 6 -0.22 10.83 -17.51
N THR A 7 -1.00 11.05 -18.57
CA THR A 7 -1.36 12.41 -18.99
C THR A 7 -2.37 13.01 -18.02
N GLU A 8 -3.38 12.22 -17.65
CA GLU A 8 -4.42 12.68 -16.73
C GLU A 8 -3.89 12.94 -15.33
N LEU A 9 -2.96 12.12 -14.85
CA LEU A 9 -2.29 12.32 -13.58
C LEU A 9 -1.43 13.59 -13.59
N ARG A 10 -0.69 13.87 -14.67
CA ARG A 10 0.07 15.12 -14.81
C ARG A 10 -0.82 16.35 -14.84
N ASP A 11 -1.91 16.30 -15.60
CA ASP A 11 -2.87 17.41 -15.67
C ASP A 11 -3.48 17.69 -14.29
N TRP A 12 -3.79 16.64 -13.53
CA TRP A 12 -4.29 16.75 -12.16
C TRP A 12 -3.23 17.25 -11.18
N ILE A 13 -1.98 16.77 -11.26
CA ILE A 13 -0.87 17.27 -10.44
C ILE A 13 -0.72 18.78 -10.66
N GLY A 14 -0.72 19.23 -11.92
CA GLY A 14 -0.64 20.65 -12.25
C GLY A 14 -1.80 21.48 -11.65
N GLN A 15 -3.00 20.89 -11.53
CA GLN A 15 -4.13 21.53 -10.84
C GLN A 15 -3.89 21.65 -9.34
N ILE A 16 -3.34 20.61 -8.69
CA ILE A 16 -2.99 20.64 -7.28
C ILE A 16 -1.86 21.64 -7.00
N GLU A 17 -0.80 21.62 -7.79
CA GLU A 17 0.30 22.57 -7.69
C GLU A 17 -0.21 24.01 -7.78
N SER A 18 -1.10 24.27 -8.74
CA SER A 18 -1.74 25.58 -8.93
C SER A 18 -2.65 25.97 -7.76
N ALA A 19 -3.40 25.01 -7.20
CA ALA A 19 -4.35 25.27 -6.11
C ALA A 19 -3.67 25.48 -4.75
N LEU A 20 -2.60 24.72 -4.48
CA LEU A 20 -1.89 24.74 -3.20
C LEU A 20 -0.65 25.64 -3.21
N GLY A 21 -0.22 26.12 -4.39
CA GLY A 21 1.02 26.91 -4.53
C GLY A 21 2.27 26.11 -4.20
N VAL A 22 2.23 24.79 -4.38
CA VAL A 22 3.34 23.86 -4.15
C VAL A 22 3.85 23.31 -5.47
N ILE A 23 5.09 22.83 -5.51
CA ILE A 23 5.64 22.11 -6.66
C ILE A 23 5.73 20.63 -6.28
N ILE A 24 5.00 19.81 -7.02
CA ILE A 24 5.03 18.35 -6.99
C ILE A 24 5.76 17.92 -8.26
N SER A 25 7.08 17.81 -8.18
CA SER A 25 7.94 17.46 -9.31
C SER A 25 7.66 16.04 -9.82
N ALA A 26 6.68 15.90 -10.72
CA ALA A 26 6.41 14.65 -11.42
C ALA A 26 7.46 14.38 -12.51
N THR A 27 7.82 13.12 -12.66
CA THR A 27 8.67 12.64 -13.77
C THR A 27 7.95 12.75 -15.11
N ASP A 28 8.68 12.58 -16.21
CA ASP A 28 8.11 12.53 -17.56
C ASP A 28 7.03 11.45 -17.71
N GLU A 29 7.13 10.37 -16.93
CA GLU A 29 6.17 9.27 -16.90
C GLU A 29 4.96 9.54 -15.98
N GLY A 30 4.91 10.70 -15.32
CA GLY A 30 3.84 11.10 -14.41
C GLY A 30 3.98 10.54 -12.99
N ALA A 31 5.06 9.82 -12.68
CA ALA A 31 5.33 9.35 -11.33
C ALA A 31 5.83 10.49 -10.44
N PHE A 32 5.40 10.52 -9.18
CA PHE A 32 5.79 11.53 -8.20
C PHE A 32 5.76 10.96 -6.78
N SER A 33 6.39 11.66 -5.85
CA SER A 33 6.41 11.27 -4.44
C SER A 33 5.80 12.33 -3.54
N LEU A 34 5.10 11.89 -2.52
CA LEU A 34 4.59 12.70 -1.41
C LEU A 34 5.14 12.15 -0.09
N TYR A 35 5.07 12.96 0.96
CA TYR A 35 5.42 12.52 2.31
C TYR A 35 4.17 12.48 3.19
N THR A 36 4.05 11.43 3.99
CA THR A 36 3.04 11.33 5.05
C THR A 36 3.35 12.29 6.20
N ARG A 37 2.42 12.40 7.16
CA ARG A 37 2.68 13.13 8.41
C ARG A 37 3.74 12.44 9.27
N GLY A 38 3.86 11.12 9.17
CA GLY A 38 4.92 10.32 9.79
C GLY A 38 6.27 10.35 9.06
N ASP A 39 6.48 11.30 8.14
CA ASP A 39 7.70 11.46 7.34
C ASP A 39 8.06 10.21 6.51
N ARG A 40 7.03 9.54 5.96
CA ARG A 40 7.21 8.38 5.08
C ARG A 40 6.95 8.77 3.63
N ALA A 41 7.85 8.34 2.76
CA ALA A 41 7.67 8.55 1.32
C ALA A 41 6.56 7.63 0.79
N ILE A 42 5.67 8.23 0.00
CA ILE A 42 4.69 7.54 -0.84
C ILE A 42 5.00 7.88 -2.28
N LEU A 43 5.39 6.87 -3.05
CA LEU A 43 5.55 6.94 -4.49
C LEU A 43 4.23 6.60 -5.17
N ILE A 44 3.83 7.42 -6.14
CA ILE A 44 2.61 7.25 -6.93
C ILE A 44 3.02 7.13 -8.39
N GLU A 45 2.63 6.03 -9.03
CA GLU A 45 3.04 5.70 -10.40
C GLU A 45 1.81 5.33 -11.24
N PRO A 46 1.67 5.88 -12.46
CA PRO A 46 0.66 5.41 -13.39
C PRO A 46 1.06 4.04 -13.99
N VAL A 47 0.08 3.16 -14.14
CA VAL A 47 0.27 1.88 -14.84
C VAL A 47 0.23 2.12 -16.34
N ARG A 48 1.31 1.76 -17.03
CA ARG A 48 1.43 1.96 -18.48
C ARG A 48 0.29 1.26 -19.24
N GLY A 49 -0.42 2.03 -20.05
CA GLY A 49 -1.49 1.55 -20.92
C GLY A 49 -2.81 1.21 -20.20
N GLN A 50 -2.94 1.54 -18.92
CA GLN A 50 -4.15 1.28 -18.14
C GLN A 50 -4.56 2.51 -17.34
N PRO A 51 -5.86 2.73 -17.13
CA PRO A 51 -6.34 3.58 -16.06
C PRO A 51 -6.13 2.80 -14.74
N ALA A 52 -4.89 2.75 -14.27
CA ALA A 52 -4.51 2.21 -12.96
C ALA A 52 -3.39 3.09 -12.35
N LEU A 53 -3.40 3.31 -11.03
CA LEU A 53 -2.28 3.84 -10.27
C LEU A 53 -1.72 2.77 -9.34
N VAL A 54 -0.41 2.80 -9.15
CA VAL A 54 0.28 2.08 -8.09
C VAL A 54 0.70 3.10 -7.05
N LEU A 55 0.32 2.86 -5.79
CA LEU A 55 0.80 3.61 -4.65
C LEU A 55 1.74 2.70 -3.87
N THR A 56 2.94 3.18 -3.59
CA THR A 56 3.99 2.44 -2.85
C THR A 56 4.45 3.30 -1.67
N GLY A 57 4.16 2.87 -0.44
CA GLY A 57 4.60 3.53 0.78
C GLY A 57 5.78 2.80 1.42
N ALA A 58 6.83 3.51 1.79
CA ALA A 58 7.95 2.96 2.53
C ALA A 58 7.61 2.77 4.01
N LEU A 59 7.82 1.55 4.53
CA LEU A 59 7.48 1.20 5.92
C LEU A 59 8.72 1.19 6.83
N SER A 60 9.78 0.51 6.39
CA SER A 60 11.04 0.37 7.13
C SER A 60 12.12 -0.17 6.20
N GLU A 61 13.36 0.23 6.42
CA GLU A 61 14.51 -0.50 5.88
C GLU A 61 14.61 -1.87 6.59
N THR A 62 15.06 -2.88 5.85
CA THR A 62 15.38 -4.21 6.38
C THR A 62 16.87 -4.33 6.57
N ASP A 63 17.27 -4.98 7.66
CA ASP A 63 18.65 -5.35 7.92
C ASP A 63 18.72 -6.80 8.42
N GLU A 64 19.92 -7.27 8.71
CA GLU A 64 20.16 -8.62 9.23
C GLU A 64 19.60 -8.84 10.65
N THR A 65 19.15 -7.78 11.33
CA THR A 65 18.61 -7.85 12.69
C THR A 65 17.10 -8.09 12.73
N MET A 66 16.41 -7.98 11.58
CA MET A 66 15.00 -8.29 11.48
C MET A 66 14.73 -9.77 11.74
N SER A 67 13.79 -10.03 12.66
CA SER A 67 13.48 -11.38 13.09
C SER A 67 12.69 -12.14 12.02
N ALA A 68 12.87 -13.46 11.94
CA ALA A 68 12.02 -14.31 11.12
C ALA A 68 10.54 -14.25 11.54
N ASN A 69 10.27 -13.96 12.82
CA ASN A 69 8.92 -13.77 13.34
C ASN A 69 8.27 -12.50 12.77
N LEU A 70 9.03 -11.41 12.65
CA LEU A 70 8.54 -10.18 12.02
C LEU A 70 8.12 -10.44 10.56
N PHE A 71 8.95 -11.14 9.78
CA PHE A 71 8.59 -11.49 8.39
C PHE A 71 7.34 -12.38 8.30
N ARG A 72 7.20 -13.36 9.20
CA ARG A 72 5.98 -14.19 9.27
C ARG A 72 4.75 -13.37 9.64
N ALA A 73 4.90 -12.42 10.58
CA ALA A 73 3.82 -11.54 10.99
C ALA A 73 3.39 -10.60 9.85
N LEU A 74 4.34 -10.08 9.08
CA LEU A 74 4.07 -9.26 7.88
C LEU A 74 3.38 -10.09 6.78
N LEU A 75 3.78 -11.34 6.59
CA LEU A 75 3.08 -12.25 5.68
C LEU A 75 1.65 -12.53 6.16
N ALA A 76 1.46 -12.78 7.46
CA ALA A 76 0.12 -12.97 8.04
C ALA A 76 -0.75 -11.70 7.89
N ALA A 77 -0.16 -10.51 8.06
CA ALA A 77 -0.88 -9.25 7.91
C ALA A 77 -1.45 -9.03 6.49
N ASN A 78 -0.88 -9.67 5.45
CA ASN A 78 -1.44 -9.63 4.10
C ASN A 78 -2.78 -10.36 3.96
N VAL A 79 -3.09 -11.32 4.84
CA VAL A 79 -4.32 -12.13 4.76
C VAL A 79 -5.38 -11.71 5.79
N VAL A 80 -5.04 -10.81 6.70
CA VAL A 80 -5.99 -10.29 7.71
C VAL A 80 -6.90 -9.24 7.06
N PRO A 81 -8.24 -9.41 7.12
CA PRO A 81 -9.17 -8.39 6.68
C PRO A 81 -9.11 -7.18 7.61
N GLY A 82 -9.21 -5.96 7.07
CA GLY A 82 -9.21 -4.73 7.87
C GLY A 82 -8.42 -3.56 7.28
N MET A 83 -7.71 -3.76 6.17
CA MET A 83 -7.14 -2.63 5.43
C MET A 83 -8.25 -1.84 4.74
N ALA A 84 -8.19 -0.50 4.85
CA ALA A 84 -9.18 0.39 4.23
C ALA A 84 -9.20 0.19 2.71
N TYR A 85 -8.03 -0.05 2.11
CA TYR A 85 -7.87 -0.40 0.71
C TYR A 85 -7.05 -1.68 0.55
N PRO A 86 -7.42 -2.59 -0.37
CA PRO A 86 -6.71 -3.85 -0.58
C PRO A 86 -5.25 -3.61 -0.98
N SER A 87 -4.35 -3.77 -0.02
CA SER A 87 -2.93 -3.49 -0.18
C SER A 87 -2.12 -4.73 0.17
N SER A 88 -0.91 -4.79 -0.36
CA SER A 88 0.04 -5.88 -0.11
C SER A 88 1.30 -5.34 0.56
N ILE A 89 1.77 -6.06 1.57
CA ILE A 89 3.04 -5.79 2.25
C ILE A 89 4.09 -6.68 1.60
N GLY A 90 5.18 -6.08 1.13
CA GLY A 90 6.27 -6.78 0.47
C GLY A 90 7.63 -6.21 0.81
N LEU A 91 8.66 -6.79 0.21
CA LEU A 91 10.04 -6.30 0.26
C LEU A 91 10.43 -5.78 -1.12
N HIS A 92 10.90 -4.53 -1.19
CA HIS A 92 11.54 -4.01 -2.40
C HIS A 92 12.99 -4.52 -2.43
N PRO A 93 13.36 -5.44 -3.34
CA PRO A 93 14.61 -6.19 -3.24
C PRO A 93 15.85 -5.32 -3.52
N ALA A 94 15.72 -4.29 -4.35
CA ALA A 94 16.86 -3.42 -4.69
C ALA A 94 17.22 -2.46 -3.55
N GLU A 95 16.23 -2.05 -2.77
CA GLU A 95 16.41 -1.04 -1.71
C GLU A 95 16.42 -1.66 -0.31
N GLN A 96 16.13 -2.96 -0.20
CA GLN A 96 15.95 -3.65 1.07
C GLN A 96 14.93 -2.91 1.97
N THR A 97 13.82 -2.49 1.37
CA THR A 97 12.79 -1.69 2.06
C THR A 97 11.49 -2.49 2.14
N LEU A 98 10.92 -2.64 3.32
CA LEU A 98 9.55 -3.07 3.50
C LEU A 98 8.62 -2.00 2.92
N ILE A 99 7.73 -2.43 2.04
CA ILE A 99 6.80 -1.55 1.35
C ILE A 99 5.36 -2.01 1.57
N LEU A 100 4.45 -1.05 1.61
CA LEU A 100 3.03 -1.27 1.40
C LEU A 100 2.69 -0.84 -0.03
N ARG A 101 2.04 -1.71 -0.80
CA ARG A 101 1.72 -1.46 -2.20
C ARG A 101 0.23 -1.66 -2.47
N LEU A 102 -0.39 -0.65 -3.07
CA LEU A 102 -1.79 -0.64 -3.49
C LEU A 102 -1.85 -0.46 -5.01
N LEU A 103 -2.66 -1.28 -5.67
CA LEU A 103 -3.10 -1.04 -7.04
C LEU A 103 -4.50 -0.43 -6.98
N TRP A 104 -4.64 0.80 -7.46
CA TRP A 104 -5.92 1.47 -7.54
C TRP A 104 -6.35 1.63 -8.99
N ALA A 105 -7.43 0.96 -9.36
CA ALA A 105 -8.03 0.99 -10.69
C ALA A 105 -9.50 1.40 -10.57
N PRO A 106 -9.80 2.69 -10.34
CA PRO A 106 -11.16 3.17 -10.17
C PRO A 106 -11.95 3.09 -11.49
N ALA A 107 -13.28 3.05 -11.35
CA ALA A 107 -14.18 3.08 -12.50
C ALA A 107 -14.35 4.54 -13.00
N GLN A 108 -14.16 4.77 -14.30
CA GLN A 108 -14.39 6.09 -14.94
C GLN A 108 -13.65 7.25 -14.24
N ASP A 109 -14.19 8.48 -14.24
CA ASP A 109 -13.55 9.78 -13.89
C ASP A 109 -13.12 9.97 -12.41
N ASP A 110 -13.24 8.96 -11.56
CA ASP A 110 -12.92 9.02 -10.11
C ASP A 110 -11.44 9.36 -9.82
N TRP A 111 -10.57 9.33 -10.84
CA TRP A 111 -9.16 9.71 -10.82
C TRP A 111 -8.90 11.14 -10.37
N ARG A 112 -9.86 12.05 -10.54
CA ARG A 112 -9.67 13.51 -10.38
C ARG A 112 -10.45 14.10 -9.20
N GLY A 113 -11.13 13.25 -8.44
CA GLY A 113 -12.12 13.66 -7.45
C GLY A 113 -11.70 13.45 -6.01
N GLU A 114 -12.66 13.70 -5.12
CA GLU A 114 -12.58 13.47 -3.68
C GLU A 114 -12.14 12.04 -3.35
N ALA A 115 -12.58 11.06 -4.13
CA ALA A 115 -12.19 9.65 -3.98
C ALA A 115 -10.68 9.41 -4.04
N PHE A 116 -9.94 10.15 -4.88
CA PHE A 116 -8.48 10.03 -4.92
C PHE A 116 -7.82 10.65 -3.69
N LEU A 117 -8.32 11.79 -3.21
CA LEU A 117 -7.80 12.44 -2.01
C LEU A 117 -8.09 11.60 -0.75
N GLU A 118 -9.28 11.02 -0.66
CA GLU A 118 -9.65 10.06 0.38
C GLU A 118 -8.74 8.83 0.34
N LEU A 119 -8.49 8.28 -0.85
CA LEU A 119 -7.54 7.19 -1.03
C LEU A 119 -6.15 7.56 -0.53
N LEU A 120 -5.61 8.70 -0.99
CA LEU A 120 -4.27 9.14 -0.61
C LEU A 120 -4.15 9.35 0.91
N ALA A 121 -5.15 9.97 1.52
CA ALA A 121 -5.18 10.20 2.96
C ALA A 121 -5.25 8.87 3.73
N ALA A 122 -6.15 7.97 3.35
CA ALA A 122 -6.30 6.66 3.97
C ALA A 122 -5.05 5.79 3.81
N PHE A 123 -4.48 5.76 2.60
CA PHE A 123 -3.25 5.05 2.32
C PHE A 123 -2.08 5.60 3.15
N GLY A 124 -1.94 6.93 3.25
CA GLY A 124 -0.91 7.54 4.08
C GLY A 124 -1.06 7.24 5.57
N MET A 125 -2.28 7.28 6.11
CA MET A 125 -2.54 6.83 7.48
C MET A 125 -2.21 5.37 7.69
N GLN A 126 -2.50 4.51 6.71
CA GLN A 126 -2.19 3.09 6.77
C GLN A 126 -0.67 2.83 6.75
N VAL A 127 0.08 3.56 5.92
CA VAL A 127 1.56 3.52 5.89
C VAL A 127 2.12 3.91 7.25
N ASP A 128 1.67 5.03 7.82
CA ASP A 128 2.16 5.51 9.12
C ASP A 128 1.84 4.52 10.26
N ALA A 129 0.61 4.00 10.29
CA ALA A 129 0.18 3.03 11.30
C ALA A 129 0.98 1.73 11.20
N LEU A 130 1.19 1.20 10.00
CA LEU A 130 1.92 -0.04 9.79
C LEU A 130 3.42 0.13 10.09
N ALA A 131 4.02 1.25 9.67
CA ALA A 131 5.39 1.59 10.02
C ALA A 131 5.57 1.68 11.55
N GLY A 132 4.62 2.30 12.26
CA GLY A 132 4.62 2.35 13.72
C GLY A 132 4.48 0.96 14.37
N ALA A 133 3.62 0.10 13.81
CA ALA A 133 3.44 -1.26 14.30
C ALA A 133 4.68 -2.14 14.08
N ILE A 134 5.43 -1.92 13.00
CA ILE A 134 6.71 -2.58 12.73
C ILE A 134 7.77 -2.10 13.72
N ALA A 135 7.94 -0.78 13.86
CA ALA A 135 8.94 -0.19 14.75
C ALA A 135 8.73 -0.58 16.22
N SER A 136 7.48 -0.69 16.66
CA SER A 136 7.11 -1.14 18.01
C SER A 136 7.05 -2.66 18.18
N ARG A 137 7.22 -3.44 17.10
CA ARG A 137 7.01 -4.89 17.03
C ARG A 137 5.59 -5.36 17.42
N GLN A 138 4.62 -4.46 17.49
CA GLN A 138 3.23 -4.80 17.80
C GLN A 138 2.63 -5.78 16.78
N ILE A 139 3.08 -5.72 15.53
CA ILE A 139 2.63 -6.60 14.46
C ILE A 139 2.91 -8.09 14.75
N GLU A 140 3.95 -8.41 15.52
CA GLU A 140 4.28 -9.81 15.87
C GLU A 140 3.19 -10.48 16.72
N SER A 141 2.35 -9.69 17.40
CA SER A 141 1.19 -10.19 18.16
C SER A 141 0.14 -10.90 17.30
N LEU A 142 0.11 -10.63 15.99
CA LEU A 142 -0.77 -11.34 15.04
C LEU A 142 -0.49 -12.85 15.02
N LEU A 143 0.77 -13.25 15.20
CA LEU A 143 1.15 -14.67 15.24
C LEU A 143 0.64 -15.36 16.52
N ALA A 144 0.60 -14.65 17.63
CA ALA A 144 0.04 -15.17 18.89
C ALA A 144 -1.48 -15.33 18.78
N GLN A 145 -2.17 -14.37 18.17
CA GLN A 145 -3.63 -14.44 17.96
C GLN A 145 -4.03 -15.57 17.00
N ALA A 146 -3.22 -15.84 15.97
CA ALA A 146 -3.46 -16.95 15.06
C ALA A 146 -3.30 -18.32 15.74
N ALA A 147 -2.41 -18.44 16.74
CA ALA A 147 -2.23 -19.68 17.50
C ALA A 147 -3.39 -20.00 18.44
N ASP A 148 -4.17 -18.99 18.84
CA ASP A 148 -5.36 -19.14 19.69
C ASP A 148 -6.65 -19.42 18.89
N LEU A 149 -6.60 -19.43 17.55
CA LEU A 149 -7.73 -19.85 16.74
C LEU A 149 -7.89 -21.38 16.83
N PRO A 150 -9.08 -21.90 17.17
CA PRO A 150 -9.31 -23.34 17.11
C PRO A 150 -9.05 -23.83 15.68
N GLU A 151 -8.35 -24.96 15.54
CA GLU A 151 -8.16 -25.60 14.23
C GLU A 151 -9.51 -25.65 13.51
N PRO A 152 -9.59 -25.18 12.26
CA PRO A 152 -10.83 -25.32 11.51
C PRO A 152 -11.12 -26.81 11.46
N ALA A 153 -12.22 -27.22 12.09
CA ALA A 153 -12.72 -28.58 11.95
C ALA A 153 -12.83 -28.83 10.44
N LEU A 154 -12.02 -29.76 9.92
CA LEU A 154 -12.16 -30.24 8.56
C LEU A 154 -13.63 -30.66 8.43
N SER A 155 -14.38 -29.99 7.56
CA SER A 155 -15.76 -30.39 7.30
C SER A 155 -15.76 -31.85 6.86
N ASP A 156 -16.79 -32.60 7.25
CA ASP A 156 -16.93 -34.03 6.92
C ASP A 156 -16.82 -34.31 5.40
N GLU A 157 -17.01 -33.29 4.56
CA GLU A 157 -16.81 -33.33 3.11
C GLU A 157 -15.35 -33.49 2.67
N VAL A 158 -14.37 -33.01 3.45
CA VAL A 158 -12.93 -33.14 3.13
C VAL A 158 -12.39 -34.51 3.58
N GLN A 159 -12.98 -35.11 4.62
CA GLN A 159 -12.57 -36.44 5.10
C GLN A 159 -12.93 -37.58 4.14
N GLN A 160 -13.86 -37.37 3.20
CA GLN A 160 -14.22 -38.37 2.19
C GLN A 160 -13.22 -38.46 1.02
N PHE A 161 -12.22 -37.57 0.96
CA PHE A 161 -11.22 -37.51 -0.11
C PHE A 161 -9.79 -37.89 0.34
N ILE A 162 -9.61 -38.39 1.56
CA ILE A 162 -8.33 -38.90 2.10
C ILE A 162 -8.50 -40.39 2.43
#